data_AF-A0A2P2KJM4-F1
#
_entry.id   AF-A0A2P2KJM4-F1
#
_cell.length_a   1.000
_cell.length_b   1.000
_cell.length_c   1.000
_cell.angle_alpha   90.00
_cell.angle_beta   90.00
_cell.angle_gamma   90.00
#
_symmetry.space_group_name_H-M   'P 1'
#
loop_
_entity.id
_entity.type
_entity.pdbx_description
1 polymer ?
#
loop_
_entity_poly.entity_id
_entity_poly.type
_entity_poly.pdbx_seq_one_letter_code
_entity_poly.pdbx_strand_id
1 'polypeptide(L)' 'MEFVVPPADPSAFFPIAVQFSATNTYSGVKVVSVIPLKGGPSPKFSQRTQLITDNYQVV' A
#
# COMPACT_ATOMS: atom_id res chain seq x y z
N MET A 1 -15.74 -12.29 -4.09
CA MET A 1 -16.22 -11.60 -5.31
C MET A 1 -16.46 -12.68 -6.34
N GLU A 2 -17.64 -12.75 -6.91
CA GLU A 2 -18.02 -13.78 -7.88
C GLU A 2 -18.60 -13.08 -9.11
N PHE A 3 -18.17 -13.50 -10.29
CA PHE A 3 -18.65 -13.01 -11.58
C PHE A 3 -18.50 -14.11 -12.63
N VAL A 4 -19.20 -13.97 -13.76
CA VAL A 4 -19.15 -14.92 -14.88
C VAL A 4 -18.47 -14.25 -16.06
N VAL A 5 -17.65 -15.01 -16.78
CA VAL A 5 -16.96 -14.61 -18.01
C VAL A 5 -17.43 -15.46 -19.18
N PRO A 6 -17.32 -14.97 -20.43
CA PRO A 6 -17.57 -15.78 -21.61
C PRO A 6 -16.70 -17.05 -21.62
N PRO A 7 -17.15 -18.13 -22.29
CA PRO A 7 -16.34 -19.32 -22.46
C PRO A 7 -15.02 -18.98 -23.17
N ALA A 8 -13.90 -19.32 -22.52
CA ALA A 8 -12.55 -19.16 -23.06
C ALA A 8 -11.65 -20.26 -22.45
N ASP A 9 -10.46 -20.43 -23.00
CA ASP A 9 -9.44 -21.25 -22.37
C ASP A 9 -9.06 -20.66 -20.99
N PRO A 10 -9.04 -21.45 -19.90
CA PRO A 10 -8.76 -20.93 -18.57
C PRO A 10 -7.43 -20.19 -18.43
N SER A 11 -6.41 -20.53 -19.23
CA SER A 11 -5.10 -19.86 -19.16
C SER A 11 -5.17 -18.39 -19.60
N ALA A 12 -6.18 -18.01 -20.38
CA ALA A 12 -6.37 -16.64 -20.84
C ALA A 12 -6.73 -15.66 -19.71
N PHE A 13 -7.14 -16.15 -18.53
CA PHE A 13 -7.50 -15.32 -17.39
C PHE A 13 -6.32 -14.99 -16.47
N PHE A 14 -5.13 -15.52 -16.75
CA PHE A 14 -3.95 -15.31 -15.93
C PHE A 14 -2.85 -14.55 -16.70
N PRO A 15 -2.07 -13.69 -16.01
CA PRO A 15 -2.15 -13.37 -14.60
C PRO A 15 -3.29 -12.41 -14.24
N ILE A 16 -3.87 -12.57 -13.04
CA ILE A 16 -4.85 -11.63 -12.49
C ILE A 16 -4.10 -10.57 -11.68
N ALA A 17 -4.12 -9.32 -12.13
CA ALA A 17 -3.55 -8.19 -11.41
C ALA A 17 -4.48 -7.72 -10.28
N VAL A 18 -3.93 -7.56 -9.07
CA VAL A 18 -4.67 -7.06 -7.91
C VAL A 18 -4.12 -5.68 -7.53
N GLN A 19 -5.00 -4.70 -7.38
CA GLN A 19 -4.63 -3.36 -6.93
C GLN A 19 -5.39 -2.99 -5.66
N PHE A 20 -4.65 -2.59 -4.63
CA PHE A 20 -5.19 -2.04 -3.40
C PHE A 20 -4.28 -0.93 -2.85
N SER A 21 -4.85 -0.12 -1.97
CA SER A 21 -4.08 0.84 -1.17
C SER A 21 -4.62 0.90 0.25
N ALA A 22 -3.76 1.28 1.19
CA ALA A 22 -4.14 1.47 2.58
C ALA A 22 -3.36 2.64 3.19
N THR A 23 -3.90 3.23 4.25
CA THR A 23 -3.20 4.27 5.04
C THR A 23 -2.31 3.67 6.13
N ASN A 24 -2.52 2.40 6.46
CA ASN A 24 -1.64 1.62 7.33
C ASN A 24 -0.67 0.79 6.48
N THR A 25 0.59 0.73 6.89
CA THR A 25 1.62 -0.07 6.22
C THR A 25 1.85 -1.39 6.94
N TYR A 26 2.26 -2.40 6.17
CA TYR A 26 2.62 -3.72 6.68
C TYR A 26 3.76 -3.68 7.71
N SER A 27 4.79 -2.87 7.46
CA SER A 27 5.98 -2.78 8.33
C SER A 27 5.74 -2.05 9.64
N GLY A 28 4.60 -1.36 9.81
CA GLY A 28 4.26 -0.65 11.03
C GLY A 28 5.21 0.51 11.39
N VAL A 29 6.05 0.96 10.46
CA VAL A 29 7.01 2.06 10.69
C VAL A 29 6.27 3.37 10.96
N LYS A 30 6.64 4.04 12.06
CA LYS A 30 6.01 5.27 12.53
C LYS A 30 7.06 6.29 12.96
N VAL A 31 6.79 7.57 12.72
CA VAL A 31 7.57 8.66 13.33
C VAL A 31 7.05 8.87 14.74
N VAL A 32 7.89 8.58 15.74
CA VAL A 32 7.52 8.70 17.16
C VAL A 32 7.78 10.10 17.73
N SER A 33 8.77 10.82 17.20
CA SER A 33 9.13 12.18 17.64
C SER A 33 9.95 12.91 16.59
N VAL A 34 9.80 14.24 16.52
CA VAL A 34 10.66 15.13 15.73
C VAL A 34 11.38 16.08 16.69
N ILE A 35 12.71 16.02 16.73
CA ILE A 35 13.53 16.80 17.66
C ILE A 35 14.39 17.85 16.93
N PRO A 36 14.53 19.07 17.47
CA PRO A 36 15.35 20.12 16.87
C PRO A 36 16.84 19.92 17.18
N LEU A 37 17.71 20.23 16.22
CA LEU A 37 19.15 19.94 16.31
C LEU A 37 19.95 20.89 17.21
N LYS A 38 19.51 22.14 17.39
CA LYS A 38 20.28 23.20 18.07
C LYS A 38 19.64 23.70 19.37
N GLY A 39 18.72 22.92 19.95
CA GLY A 39 17.86 23.37 21.05
C GLY A 39 16.80 24.35 20.56
N GLY A 40 15.55 24.09 20.91
CA GLY A 40 14.42 24.88 20.43
C GLY A 40 13.10 24.13 20.63
N PRO A 41 11.96 24.75 20.32
CA PRO A 41 10.67 24.06 20.36
C PRO A 41 10.62 22.94 19.32
N SER A 42 9.91 21.86 19.64
CA SER A 42 9.65 20.77 18.69
C SER A 42 8.93 21.31 17.45
N PRO A 43 9.38 20.98 16.23
CA PRO A 43 8.70 21.39 15.01
C PRO A 43 7.27 20.83 14.96
N LYS A 44 6.35 21.58 14.33
CA LYS A 44 5.06 21.02 13.94
C LYS A 44 5.29 19.94 12.89
N PHE A 45 4.65 18.80 13.06
CA PHE A 45 4.80 17.65 12.18
C PHE A 45 3.43 17.10 11.77
N SER A 46 3.34 16.67 10.52
CA SER A 46 2.20 15.94 9.98
C SER A 46 2.73 14.81 9.11
N GLN A 47 2.12 13.63 9.19
CA GLN A 47 2.51 12.45 8.44
C GLN A 47 1.35 11.94 7.60
N ARG A 48 1.66 11.55 6.38
CA ARG A 48 0.81 10.69 5.56
C ARG A 48 1.58 9.41 5.26
N THR A 49 0.98 8.28 5.57
CA THR A 49 1.53 6.96 5.27
C THR A 49 0.62 6.28 4.25
N GLN A 50 1.21 5.57 3.30
CA GLN A 50 0.46 4.80 2.31
C GLN A 50 1.15 3.47 2.05
N LEU A 51 0.35 2.42 1.94
CA LEU A 51 0.71 1.16 1.32
C LEU A 51 0.05 1.13 -0.04
N ILE A 52 0.83 0.85 -1.08
CA ILE A 52 0.39 0.81 -2.47
C ILE A 52 0.87 -0.52 -3.05
N THR A 53 -0.01 -1.14 -3.83
CA THR A 53 0.31 -2.40 -4.49
C THR A 53 1.15 -2.11 -5.73
N ASP A 54 2.25 -2.84 -5.89
CA ASP A 54 3.07 -2.83 -7.10
C ASP A 54 2.68 -4.04 -7.97
N ASN A 55 3.62 -4.90 -8.38
CA ASN A 55 3.31 -6.10 -9.15
C ASN A 55 2.76 -7.24 -8.27
N TYR A 56 1.47 -7.15 -7.88
CA TYR A 56 0.77 -8.21 -7.17
C TYR A 56 -0.17 -8.96 -8.13
N GLN A 57 0.14 -10.23 -8.35
CA GLN A 57 -0.55 -11.05 -9.35
C GLN A 57 -0.86 -12.45 -8.83
N VAL A 58 -1.97 -13.01 -9.32
CA VAL A 58 -2.25 -14.44 -9.27
C VAL A 58 -1.81 -15.03 -10.61
N VAL A 59 -0.98 -16.07 -10.60
CA VAL A 59 -0.46 -16.78 -11.78
C VAL A 59 -1.01 -18.20 -11.88
#